data_AF-A0A836QLW6-F1
#
_entry.id   AF-A0A836QLW6-F1
#
_cell.length_a   1.000
_cell.length_b   1.000
_cell.length_c   1.000
_cell.angle_alpha   90.00
_cell.angle_beta   90.00
_cell.angle_gamma   90.00
#
_symmetry.space_group_name_H-M   'P 1'
#
loop_
_entity.id
_entity.type
_entity.pdbx_description
1 polymer ?
#
loop_
_entity_poly.entity_id
_entity_poly.type
_entity_poly.pdbx_seq_one_letter_code
_entity_poly.pdbx_strand_id
1 'polypeptide(L)'
;DVFRRTTRGFARGNLTIEGFGGAVPRLEIDFQNEFLVAKQDGEVVATVPDMICIVAEETGEPISTERLHYGTRVSVLVVPGAAALKTPEALRVVGPSAFGYDIKFKPLPGDLPDNGEVFGRGRISF
;
A
#
# COMPACT_ATOMS: atom_id res chain seq x y z
N ASP A 1 -0.39 2.99 16.37
CA ASP A 1 0.87 2.29 16.73
C ASP A 1 1.58 1.69 15.52
N VAL A 2 2.91 1.56 15.57
CA VAL A 2 3.73 0.93 14.52
C VAL A 2 4.62 -0.14 15.15
N PHE A 3 4.47 -1.39 14.72
CA PHE A 3 5.32 -2.50 15.15
C PHE A 3 6.21 -2.94 13.99
N ARG A 4 7.53 -2.86 14.17
CA ARG A 4 8.53 -3.31 13.17
C ARG A 4 9.38 -4.42 13.75
N ARG A 5 9.59 -5.47 12.97
CA ARG A 5 10.58 -6.52 13.25
C ARG A 5 11.38 -6.82 12.00
N THR A 6 12.69 -6.66 12.07
CA THR A 6 13.59 -7.09 10.99
C THR A 6 13.68 -8.62 11.01
N THR A 7 13.09 -9.28 10.01
CA THR A 7 13.17 -10.73 9.83
C THR A 7 13.77 -11.04 8.47
N ARG A 8 14.85 -11.83 8.42
CA ARG A 8 15.53 -12.26 7.19
C ARG A 8 15.92 -11.11 6.25
N GLY A 9 16.28 -9.95 6.79
CA GLY A 9 16.73 -8.78 6.00
C GLY A 9 15.63 -7.88 5.44
N PHE A 10 14.35 -8.17 5.71
CA PHE A 10 13.22 -7.31 5.29
C PHE A 10 12.58 -6.63 6.50
N ALA A 11 12.16 -5.36 6.34
CA ALA A 11 11.40 -4.63 7.34
C ALA A 11 9.93 -5.07 7.26
N ARG A 12 9.54 -6.05 8.08
CA ARG A 12 8.15 -6.49 8.20
C ARG A 12 7.50 -5.83 9.41
N GLY A 13 6.26 -5.41 9.25
CA GLY A 13 5.52 -4.79 10.34
C GLY A 13 4.04 -4.65 10.08
N ASN A 14 3.35 -4.16 11.09
CA ASN A 14 1.98 -3.72 11.02
C ASN A 14 1.88 -2.33 11.64
N LEU A 15 1.00 -1.50 11.09
CA LEU A 15 0.62 -0.23 11.67
C LEU A 15 -0.90 -0.13 11.78
N THR A 16 -1.35 0.61 12.78
CA THR A 16 -2.76 1.00 12.96
C THR A 16 -2.87 2.51 12.85
N ILE A 17 -3.81 2.97 12.02
CA ILE A 17 -4.24 4.35 11.88
C ILE A 17 -5.65 4.45 12.47
N GLU A 18 -5.79 5.35 13.43
CA GLU A 18 -7.06 5.72 14.03
C GLU A 18 -7.51 7.04 13.43
N GLY A 19 -8.75 7.12 12.97
CA GLY A 19 -9.24 8.36 12.39
C GLY A 19 -9.63 9.40 13.44
N PHE A 20 -9.74 10.64 13.00
CA PHE A 20 -10.08 11.75 13.88
C PHE A 20 -11.58 11.81 14.17
N GLY A 21 -11.97 11.55 15.42
CA GLY A 21 -13.37 11.58 15.87
C GLY A 21 -14.03 10.20 15.90
N GLY A 22 -15.05 10.04 16.74
CA GLY A 22 -15.57 8.73 17.20
C GLY A 22 -16.31 7.86 16.17
N ALA A 23 -16.29 8.20 14.88
CA ALA A 23 -16.98 7.45 13.83
C ALA A 23 -16.08 7.08 12.64
N VAL A 24 -14.77 7.36 12.71
CA VAL A 24 -13.86 7.02 11.62
C VAL A 24 -13.36 5.58 11.81
N PRO A 25 -13.48 4.72 10.78
CA PRO A 25 -13.11 3.32 10.88
C PRO A 25 -11.61 3.15 11.14
N ARG A 26 -11.25 2.08 11.87
CA ARG A 26 -9.86 1.75 12.17
C ARG A 26 -9.21 1.14 10.93
N LEU A 27 -8.04 1.63 10.54
CA LEU A 27 -7.29 1.11 9.40
C LEU A 27 -6.01 0.41 9.87
N GLU A 28 -5.87 -0.86 9.53
CA GLU A 28 -4.67 -1.67 9.80
C GLU A 28 -3.94 -1.93 8.48
N ILE A 29 -2.62 -1.73 8.48
CA ILE A 29 -1.79 -1.96 7.29
C ILE A 29 -0.63 -2.87 7.62
N ASP A 30 -0.56 -3.99 6.91
CA ASP A 30 0.57 -4.93 6.92
C ASP A 30 1.59 -4.51 5.84
N PHE A 31 2.89 -4.52 6.16
CA PHE A 31 3.94 -4.13 5.22
C PHE A 31 5.19 -5.02 5.29
N GLN A 32 5.91 -5.11 4.17
CA GLN A 32 7.23 -5.71 4.04
C GLN A 32 8.05 -4.90 3.03
N ASN A 33 8.82 -3.91 3.49
CA ASN A 33 9.42 -2.82 2.70
C ASN A 33 8.39 -1.93 1.95
N GLU A 34 7.31 -2.51 1.44
CA GLU A 34 6.15 -1.82 0.87
C GLU A 34 4.86 -2.20 1.62
N PHE A 35 3.82 -1.37 1.50
CA PHE A 35 2.50 -1.63 2.09
C PHE A 35 1.76 -2.71 1.28
N LEU A 36 1.38 -3.81 1.93
CA LEU A 36 0.91 -5.03 1.25
C LEU A 36 -0.59 -5.25 1.35
N VAL A 37 -1.17 -5.01 2.52
CA VAL A 37 -2.57 -5.29 2.82
C VAL A 37 -3.11 -4.17 3.70
N ALA A 38 -4.26 -3.61 3.33
CA ALA A 38 -5.02 -2.67 4.13
C ALA A 38 -6.35 -3.30 4.56
N LYS A 39 -6.65 -3.22 5.86
CA LYS A 39 -7.89 -3.72 6.47
C LYS A 39 -8.60 -2.60 7.19
N GLN A 40 -9.85 -2.36 6.85
CA GLN A 40 -10.71 -1.40 7.51
C GLN A 40 -11.68 -2.15 8.41
N ASP A 41 -11.61 -1.94 9.73
CA ASP A 41 -12.39 -2.66 10.75
C ASP A 41 -12.34 -4.20 10.58
N GLY A 42 -11.17 -4.71 10.18
CA GLY A 42 -10.92 -6.14 9.93
C GLY A 42 -11.22 -6.62 8.51
N GLU A 43 -11.95 -5.83 7.71
CA GLU A 43 -12.27 -6.18 6.32
C GLU A 43 -11.18 -5.72 5.36
N VAL A 44 -10.71 -6.62 4.49
CA VAL A 44 -9.68 -6.28 3.50
C VAL A 44 -10.26 -5.33 2.46
N VAL A 45 -9.70 -4.11 2.40
CA VAL A 45 -10.12 -3.05 1.46
C VAL A 45 -9.15 -2.88 0.29
N ALA A 46 -7.88 -3.25 0.46
CA ALA A 46 -6.88 -3.22 -0.62
C ALA A 46 -5.74 -4.20 -0.34
N THR A 47 -5.16 -4.74 -1.41
CA THR A 47 -3.91 -5.50 -1.35
C THR A 47 -3.07 -5.22 -2.59
N VAL A 48 -1.77 -5.53 -2.51
CA VAL A 48 -0.95 -5.70 -3.72
C VAL A 48 -1.63 -6.62 -4.75
N PRO A 49 -1.44 -6.39 -6.06
CA PRO A 49 -0.59 -5.37 -6.68
C PRO A 49 -1.19 -3.95 -6.75
N ASP A 50 -2.39 -3.71 -6.20
CA ASP A 50 -2.86 -2.34 -6.07
C ASP A 50 -2.00 -1.60 -5.03
N MET A 51 -1.56 -0.39 -5.37
CA MET A 51 -0.56 0.33 -4.59
C MET A 51 -1.24 1.05 -3.43
N ILE A 52 -0.86 0.68 -2.21
CA ILE A 52 -1.24 1.39 -0.99
C ILE A 52 -0.17 2.44 -0.71
N CYS A 53 -0.56 3.71 -0.64
CA CYS A 53 0.34 4.82 -0.33
C CYS A 53 -0.11 5.52 0.94
N ILE A 54 0.86 5.83 1.81
CA ILE A 54 0.64 6.70 2.95
C ILE A 54 1.30 8.04 2.65
N VAL A 55 0.54 9.12 2.80
CA VAL A 55 1.02 10.49 2.58
C VAL A 55 0.84 11.32 3.84
N ALA A 56 1.71 12.31 4.04
CA ALA A 56 1.51 13.32 5.09
C ALA A 56 0.23 14.11 4.80
N GLU A 57 -0.66 14.24 5.78
CA GLU A 57 -1.97 14.88 5.58
C GLU A 57 -1.85 16.35 5.15
N GLU A 58 -0.84 17.06 5.64
CA GLU A 58 -0.65 18.49 5.39
C GLU A 58 -0.04 18.80 4.02
N THR A 59 0.89 17.97 3.54
CA THR A 59 1.68 18.26 2.34
C THR A 59 1.37 17.33 1.16
N GLY A 60 0.75 16.18 1.41
CA GLY A 60 0.59 15.13 0.41
C GLY A 60 1.88 14.39 0.06
N GLU A 61 2.99 14.66 0.75
CA GLU A 61 4.26 13.97 0.49
C GLU A 61 4.19 12.49 0.89
N PRO A 62 4.71 11.57 0.06
CA PRO A 62 4.72 10.14 0.38
C PRO A 62 5.64 9.84 1.56
N ILE A 63 5.17 8.97 2.46
CA ILE A 63 5.90 8.50 3.63
C ILE A 63 6.25 7.03 3.41
N SER A 64 7.55 6.73 3.39
CA SER A 64 8.05 5.37 3.24
C SER A 64 7.85 4.53 4.52
N THR A 65 7.91 3.20 4.37
CA THR A 65 7.71 2.30 5.51
C THR A 65 8.74 2.49 6.61
N GLU A 66 9.92 3.05 6.35
CA GLU A 66 10.97 3.32 7.34
C GLU A 66 10.75 4.65 8.07
N ARG A 67 10.14 5.64 7.41
CA ARG A 67 9.93 6.99 7.94
C ARG A 67 8.69 7.15 8.81
N LEU A 68 7.77 6.18 8.79
CA LEU A 68 6.60 6.22 9.66
C LEU A 68 6.99 6.19 11.14
N HIS A 69 6.34 7.02 11.95
CA HIS A 69 6.47 7.02 13.39
C HIS A 69 5.13 7.40 14.04
N TYR A 70 5.02 7.17 15.35
CA TYR A 70 3.83 7.53 16.11
C TYR A 70 3.59 9.05 16.07
N GLY A 71 2.31 9.45 16.05
CA GLY A 71 1.87 10.84 16.07
C GLY A 71 1.85 11.53 14.71
N THR A 72 2.35 10.90 13.64
CA THR A 72 2.26 11.47 12.28
C THR A 72 0.81 11.48 11.80
N ARG A 73 0.34 12.65 11.35
CA ARG A 73 -0.96 12.79 10.70
C ARG A 73 -0.84 12.37 9.24
N VAL A 74 -1.64 11.39 8.82
CA VAL A 74 -1.50 10.76 7.51
C VAL A 74 -2.84 10.55 6.83
N SER A 75 -2.80 10.53 5.51
CA SER A 75 -3.87 10.02 4.65
C SER A 75 -3.39 8.76 3.94
N VAL A 76 -4.30 7.81 3.73
CA VAL A 76 -4.02 6.58 2.97
C VAL A 76 -4.74 6.65 1.63
N LEU A 77 -3.98 6.48 0.57
CA LEU A 77 -4.44 6.43 -0.81
C LEU A 77 -4.27 5.01 -1.33
N VAL A 78 -5.18 4.56 -2.18
CA VAL A 78 -4.98 3.32 -2.93
C VAL A 78 -5.12 3.62 -4.41
N VAL A 79 -4.14 3.17 -5.19
CA VAL A 79 -4.06 3.36 -6.63
C VAL A 79 -4.14 1.99 -7.30
N PRO A 80 -5.03 1.79 -8.30
CA PRO A 80 -5.08 0.52 -9.02
C PRO A 80 -3.74 0.19 -9.66
N GLY A 81 -3.32 -1.06 -9.56
CA GLY A 81 -2.17 -1.57 -10.28
C GLY A 81 -2.41 -1.57 -11.79
N ALA A 82 -1.32 -1.68 -12.57
CA ALA A 82 -1.43 -1.88 -14.01
C ALA A 82 -2.13 -3.21 -14.32
N ALA A 83 -2.93 -3.27 -15.39
CA ALA A 83 -3.67 -4.49 -15.77
C ALA A 83 -2.74 -5.70 -15.96
N ALA A 84 -1.52 -5.48 -16.45
CA ALA A 84 -0.49 -6.50 -16.62
C ALA A 84 -0.11 -7.21 -15.30
N LEU A 85 -0.24 -6.54 -14.14
CA LEU A 85 0.04 -7.10 -12.82
C LEU A 85 -1.15 -7.89 -12.24
N LYS A 86 -2.34 -7.75 -12.82
CA LYS A 86 -3.59 -8.36 -12.34
C LYS A 86 -3.91 -9.70 -13.02
N THR A 87 -3.05 -10.17 -13.94
CA THR A 87 -3.21 -11.48 -14.58
C THR A 87 -3.01 -12.62 -13.58
N PRO A 88 -3.64 -13.80 -13.76
CA PRO A 88 -3.43 -14.96 -12.88
C PRO A 88 -1.95 -15.32 -12.73
N GLU A 89 -1.17 -15.21 -13.80
CA GLU A 89 0.27 -15.47 -13.83
C GLU A 89 1.03 -14.47 -12.97
N ALA A 90 0.77 -13.18 -13.14
CA ALA A 90 1.42 -12.11 -12.38
C ALA A 90 1.06 -12.20 -10.89
N LEU A 91 -0.21 -12.46 -10.56
CA LEU A 91 -0.68 -12.57 -9.18
C LEU A 91 -0.01 -13.71 -8.39
N ARG A 92 0.49 -14.76 -9.06
CA ARG A 92 1.32 -15.79 -8.39
C ARG A 92 2.65 -15.23 -7.87
N VAL A 93 3.12 -14.11 -8.42
CA VAL A 93 4.41 -13.49 -8.11
C VAL A 93 4.26 -12.21 -7.30
N VAL A 94 3.29 -11.36 -7.65
CA VAL A 94 3.10 -10.03 -7.04
C VAL A 94 1.82 -9.92 -6.20
N GLY A 95 0.99 -10.96 -6.19
CA GLY A 95 -0.25 -10.99 -5.41
C GLY A 95 0.00 -11.28 -3.92
N PRO A 96 -1.04 -11.12 -3.08
CA PRO A 96 -0.93 -11.26 -1.62
C PRO A 96 -0.40 -12.64 -1.18
N SER A 97 -0.74 -13.71 -1.90
CA SER A 97 -0.27 -15.07 -1.61
C SER A 97 1.25 -15.22 -1.76
N ALA A 98 1.88 -14.48 -2.68
CA ALA A 98 3.33 -14.49 -2.87
C ALA A 98 4.07 -13.90 -1.66
N PHE A 99 3.41 -13.03 -0.90
CA PHE A 99 3.89 -12.46 0.36
C PHE A 99 3.45 -13.25 1.60
N GLY A 100 2.80 -14.40 1.41
CA GLY A 100 2.35 -15.29 2.49
C GLY A 100 1.03 -14.89 3.14
N TYR A 101 0.18 -14.11 2.47
CA TYR A 101 -1.18 -13.81 2.92
C TYR A 101 -2.19 -14.69 2.18
N ASP A 102 -2.98 -15.46 2.93
CA ASP A 102 -4.10 -16.24 2.39
C ASP A 102 -5.32 -15.33 2.15
N ILE A 103 -5.17 -14.42 1.17
CA ILE A 103 -6.17 -13.42 0.79
C ILE A 103 -6.38 -13.51 -0.72
N LYS A 104 -7.64 -13.60 -1.14
CA LYS A 104 -7.98 -13.49 -2.57
C LYS A 104 -7.86 -12.03 -3.01
N PHE A 105 -7.01 -11.75 -4.00
CA PHE A 105 -6.94 -10.43 -4.62
C PHE A 105 -8.30 -10.03 -5.20
N LYS A 106 -8.74 -8.81 -4.88
CA LYS A 106 -9.92 -8.16 -5.45
C LYS A 106 -9.44 -6.83 -6.07
N PRO A 107 -9.46 -6.69 -7.40
CA PRO A 107 -8.92 -5.50 -8.05
C PRO A 107 -9.77 -4.27 -7.71
N LEU A 108 -9.10 -3.15 -7.46
CA LEU A 108 -9.77 -1.86 -7.49
C LEU A 108 -10.31 -1.54 -8.90
N PRO A 109 -11.43 -0.80 -8.99
CA PRO A 109 -11.89 -0.25 -10.25
C PRO A 109 -10.83 0.67 -10.88
N GLY A 110 -10.69 0.57 -12.20
CA GLY A 110 -9.69 1.32 -12.96
C GLY A 110 -8.41 0.52 -13.16
N ASP A 111 -7.76 0.74 -14.31
CA ASP A 111 -6.47 0.15 -14.64
C ASP A 111 -5.54 1.29 -15.05
N LEU A 112 -4.32 1.28 -14.52
CA LEU A 112 -3.27 2.11 -15.10
C LEU A 112 -2.97 1.58 -16.52
N PRO A 113 -2.59 2.46 -17.48
CA PRO A 113 -2.28 2.06 -18.85
C PRO A 113 -1.31 0.88 -18.87
N ASP A 114 -1.70 -0.15 -19.61
CA ASP A 114 -1.02 -1.44 -19.73
C ASP A 114 -0.01 -1.48 -20.90
N ASN A 115 0.00 -0.43 -21.72
CA ASN A 115 0.80 -0.31 -22.94
C ASN A 115 2.26 0.13 -22.68
N GLY A 116 2.67 0.35 -21.42
CA GLY A 116 4.00 0.85 -21.10
C GLY A 116 4.25 2.26 -21.64
N GLU A 117 3.20 3.04 -21.86
CA GLU A 117 3.28 4.39 -22.40
C GLU A 117 4.07 5.29 -21.46
N VAL A 118 5.19 5.78 -21.97
CA VAL A 118 6.06 6.70 -21.25
C VAL A 118 5.54 8.10 -21.52
N PHE A 119 4.79 8.67 -20.56
CA PHE A 119 4.22 10.01 -20.64
C PHE A 119 5.28 11.14 -20.71
N GLY A 120 6.54 10.84 -20.38
CA GLY A 120 7.64 11.77 -20.53
C GLY A 120 8.98 11.14 -20.16
N ARG A 121 10.05 11.55 -20.84
CA ARG A 121 11.44 11.29 -20.45
C ARG A 121 12.14 12.62 -20.34
N GLY A 122 12.75 12.90 -19.20
CA GLY A 122 13.41 14.18 -18.96
C GLY A 122 14.35 14.10 -17.77
N ARG A 123 15.09 15.19 -17.54
CA ARG A 123 15.89 15.40 -16.35
C ARG A 123 15.12 16.36 -15.45
N ILE A 124 15.02 16.06 -14.15
CA ILE A 124 14.46 16.99 -13.18
C ILE A 124 15.38 18.22 -13.16
N SER A 125 14.85 19.39 -13.51
CA SER A 125 15.52 20.68 -13.42
C SER A 125 14.71 21.59 -12.50
N PHE A 126 15.37 22.23 -11.54
CA PHE A 126 14.81 23.28 -10.70
C PHE A 126 15.14 24.65 -11.29
#